data_AF-A0A5J6SWS5-F1
#
_entry.id   AF-A0A5J6SWS5-F1
#
_cell.length_a   1.000
_cell.length_b   1.000
_cell.length_c   1.000
_cell.angle_alpha   90.00
_cell.angle_beta   90.00
_cell.angle_gamma   90.00
#
_symmetry.space_group_name_H-M   'P 1'
#
loop_
_entity.id
_entity.type
_entity.pdbx_description
1 polymer ?
#
loop_
_entity_poly.entity_id
_entity_poly.type
_entity_poly.pdbx_seq_one_letter_code
_entity_poly.pdbx_strand_id
1 'polypeptide(L)'
;MKYLALILLTICLLAGCSNSTSSTPSYDEMKKIVIDALQTEDGKKSVRKLLDDPEFKALLVIDSEQVKKSVEQTMLSKDAEEFWKEVYQDPKFSETMAKSMVKQQEELMKALIKDPEYLKDLESFFASADMKKELGKILQSADLRKEMEKVVEETIQSPLLQTKWQKLVEEAGSGSQKSGGGGSSGGSDTSKEGQEDSKK
;
A
#
# COMPACT_ATOMS: atom_id res chain seq x y z
N MET A 1 18.13 52.21 -95.63
CA MET A 1 19.32 51.42 -95.25
C MET A 1 19.80 51.65 -93.80
N LYS A 2 19.78 52.87 -93.25
CA LYS A 2 20.21 53.12 -91.84
C LYS A 2 19.29 52.52 -90.76
N TYR A 3 17.97 52.52 -90.98
CA TYR A 3 17.00 51.95 -90.03
C TYR A 3 17.00 50.41 -90.01
N LEU A 4 17.42 49.77 -91.10
CA LEU A 4 17.48 48.32 -91.22
C LEU A 4 18.66 47.74 -90.44
N ALA A 5 19.79 48.46 -90.42
CA ALA A 5 20.94 48.12 -89.56
C ALA A 5 20.63 48.31 -88.07
N LEU A 6 19.81 49.31 -87.72
CA LEU A 6 19.42 49.59 -86.34
C LEU A 6 18.45 48.53 -85.80
N ILE A 7 17.50 48.06 -86.62
CA ILE A 7 16.59 46.95 -86.30
C ILE A 7 17.31 45.60 -86.16
N LEU A 8 18.32 45.34 -87.00
CA LEU A 8 19.13 44.13 -86.92
C LEU A 8 19.99 44.09 -85.65
N LEU A 9 20.47 45.25 -85.19
CA LEU A 9 21.23 45.38 -83.95
C LEU A 9 20.36 45.13 -82.71
N THR A 10 19.12 45.65 -82.68
CA THR A 10 18.18 45.40 -81.56
C THR A 10 17.76 43.94 -81.48
N ILE A 11 17.53 43.27 -82.62
CA ILE A 11 17.22 41.82 -82.64
C ILE A 11 18.39 40.97 -82.11
N CYS A 12 19.64 41.40 -82.34
CA CYS A 12 20.82 40.71 -81.82
C CYS A 12 21.00 40.88 -80.31
N LEU A 13 20.64 42.04 -79.74
CA LEU A 13 20.65 42.24 -78.28
C LEU A 13 19.53 41.49 -77.54
N LEU A 14 18.34 41.30 -78.15
CA LEU A 14 17.29 40.46 -77.56
C LEU A 14 17.55 38.96 -77.69
N ALA A 15 18.33 38.52 -78.70
CA ALA A 15 18.74 37.12 -78.86
C ALA A 15 19.86 36.70 -77.87
N GLY A 16 20.49 37.65 -77.18
CA GLY A 16 21.49 37.40 -76.13
C GLY A 16 20.91 36.92 -74.79
N CYS A 17 19.59 36.99 -74.62
CA CYS A 17 18.90 36.32 -73.52
C CYS A 17 18.34 34.98 -74.01
N SER A 18 19.21 34.14 -74.58
CA SER A 18 18.92 32.72 -74.65
C SER A 18 18.88 32.22 -73.21
N ASN A 19 17.66 32.09 -72.71
CA ASN A 19 17.25 31.39 -71.51
C ASN A 19 18.33 30.37 -71.09
N SER A 20 19.30 30.82 -70.30
CA SER A 20 20.17 29.90 -69.57
C SER A 20 19.20 29.20 -68.67
N THR A 21 18.89 27.96 -69.05
CA THR A 21 18.14 27.00 -68.28
C THR A 21 18.49 27.23 -66.83
N SER A 22 17.59 27.93 -66.13
CA SER A 22 17.45 27.82 -64.70
C SER A 22 16.99 26.39 -64.50
N SER A 23 17.94 25.46 -64.63
CA SER A 23 17.87 24.17 -64.00
C SER A 23 17.77 24.50 -62.53
N THR A 24 16.53 24.72 -62.07
CA THR A 24 16.17 24.48 -60.68
C THR A 24 16.94 23.22 -60.29
N PRO A 25 17.86 23.31 -59.31
CA PRO A 25 18.71 22.19 -58.96
C PRO A 25 17.83 20.95 -58.87
N SER A 26 18.26 19.86 -59.50
CA SER A 26 17.51 18.61 -59.35
C SER A 26 17.35 18.35 -57.84
N TYR A 27 16.23 17.76 -57.42
CA TYR A 27 15.97 17.53 -56.01
C TYR A 27 17.15 16.81 -55.31
N ASP A 28 17.85 15.95 -56.04
CA ASP A 28 19.06 15.25 -55.58
C ASP A 28 20.27 16.18 -55.40
N GLU A 29 20.48 17.15 -56.29
CA GLU A 29 21.51 18.17 -56.13
C GLU A 29 21.19 19.13 -54.98
N MET A 30 19.93 19.55 -54.84
CA MET A 30 19.50 20.37 -53.71
C MET A 30 19.68 19.62 -52.38
N LYS A 31 19.28 18.34 -52.34
CA LYS A 31 19.50 17.47 -51.18
C LYS A 31 20.99 17.36 -50.84
N LYS A 32 21.84 17.19 -51.84
CA LYS A 32 23.29 17.09 -51.65
C LYS A 32 23.88 18.39 -51.12
N ILE A 33 23.45 19.54 -51.65
CA ILE A 33 23.86 20.86 -51.16
C ILE A 33 23.42 21.08 -49.71
N VAL A 34 22.20 20.68 -49.35
CA VAL A 34 21.69 20.79 -47.97
C VAL A 34 22.46 19.88 -47.01
N ILE A 35 22.76 18.64 -47.42
CA ILE A 35 23.57 17.70 -46.61
C ILE A 35 24.97 18.26 -46.41
N ASP A 36 25.60 18.79 -47.46
CA ASP A 36 26.94 19.36 -47.39
C ASP A 36 26.95 20.60 -46.48
N ALA A 37 25.94 21.47 -46.60
CA ALA A 37 25.74 22.62 -45.71
C ALA A 37 25.59 22.22 -44.24
N LEU A 38 24.88 21.13 -43.94
CA LEU A 38 24.78 20.58 -42.57
C LEU A 38 26.10 19.98 -42.08
N GLN A 39 26.92 19.44 -42.98
CA GLN A 39 28.24 18.87 -42.66
C GLN A 39 29.35 19.93 -42.54
N THR A 40 29.13 21.16 -43.00
CA THR A 40 30.06 22.27 -42.76
C THR A 40 30.23 22.57 -41.27
N GLU A 41 31.32 23.25 -40.92
CA GLU A 41 31.60 23.64 -39.53
C GLU A 41 30.52 24.57 -38.96
N ASP A 42 29.94 25.44 -39.78
CA ASP A 42 28.83 26.31 -39.37
C ASP A 42 27.52 25.53 -39.18
N GLY A 43 27.25 24.52 -40.02
CA GLY A 43 26.14 23.59 -39.85
C GLY A 43 26.25 22.81 -38.54
N LYS A 44 27.40 22.18 -38.30
CA LYS A 44 27.69 21.49 -37.03
C LYS A 44 27.61 22.43 -35.82
N LYS A 45 28.09 23.66 -35.93
CA LYS A 45 28.05 24.66 -34.84
C LYS A 45 26.61 25.07 -34.53
N SER A 46 25.76 25.22 -35.55
CA SER A 46 24.35 25.56 -35.39
C SER A 46 23.57 24.40 -34.75
N VAL A 47 23.85 23.15 -35.17
CA VAL A 47 23.29 21.95 -34.52
C VAL A 47 23.76 21.81 -33.08
N ARG A 48 25.04 22.07 -32.78
CA ARG A 48 25.56 22.08 -31.41
C ARG A 48 24.90 23.16 -30.55
N LYS A 49 24.67 24.35 -31.11
CA LYS A 49 23.99 25.45 -30.41
C LYS A 49 22.53 25.12 -30.10
N LEU A 50 21.85 24.39 -31.00
CA LEU A 50 20.52 23.87 -30.77
C LEU A 50 20.53 22.73 -29.73
N LEU A 51 21.52 21.83 -29.81
CA LEU A 51 21.76 20.81 -28.78
C LEU A 51 22.12 21.42 -27.44
N ASP A 52 22.61 22.66 -27.38
CA ASP A 52 22.90 23.40 -26.17
C ASP A 52 21.69 24.09 -25.55
N ASP A 53 20.60 24.20 -26.30
CA ASP A 53 19.33 24.76 -25.84
C ASP A 53 18.69 23.84 -24.77
N PRO A 54 18.40 24.36 -23.56
CA PRO A 54 17.75 23.60 -22.50
C PRO A 54 16.43 22.94 -22.90
N GLU A 55 15.60 23.59 -23.73
CA GLU A 55 14.31 23.05 -24.17
C GLU A 55 14.52 21.86 -25.11
N PHE A 56 15.50 21.98 -26.02
CA PHE A 56 15.85 20.89 -26.94
C PHE A 56 16.54 19.72 -26.22
N LYS A 57 17.41 19.99 -25.24
CA LYS A 57 18.01 18.96 -24.37
C LYS A 57 16.95 18.18 -23.61
N ALA A 58 15.97 18.86 -23.02
CA ALA A 58 14.94 18.21 -22.22
C ALA A 58 14.09 17.23 -23.06
N LEU A 59 13.71 17.64 -24.27
CA LEU A 59 13.00 16.79 -25.24
C LEU A 59 13.85 15.58 -25.65
N LEU A 60 15.13 15.77 -25.96
CA LEU A 60 15.99 14.71 -26.50
C LEU A 60 16.46 13.71 -25.42
N VAL A 61 16.69 14.18 -24.19
CA VAL A 61 17.14 13.33 -23.08
C VAL A 61 16.02 12.41 -22.59
N ILE A 62 14.78 12.90 -22.49
CA ILE A 62 13.66 12.09 -21.97
C ILE A 62 13.08 11.15 -23.05
N ASP A 63 13.04 11.58 -24.32
CA ASP A 63 12.48 10.78 -25.43
C ASP A 63 13.46 9.75 -26.01
N SER A 64 14.70 9.72 -25.53
CA SER A 64 15.63 8.67 -25.95
C SER A 64 15.21 7.33 -25.33
N GLU A 65 14.88 6.34 -26.17
CA GLU A 65 14.61 4.96 -25.74
C GLU A 65 15.73 4.42 -24.85
N GLN A 66 16.95 4.90 -25.05
CA GLN A 66 18.12 4.56 -24.24
C GLN A 66 17.98 5.07 -22.79
N VAL A 67 17.54 6.31 -22.54
CA VAL A 67 17.32 6.81 -21.18
C VAL A 67 16.18 6.07 -20.50
N LYS A 68 15.06 5.83 -21.22
CA LYS A 68 13.96 5.03 -20.68
C LYS A 68 14.42 3.63 -20.29
N LYS A 69 15.14 2.95 -21.18
CA LYS A 69 15.67 1.60 -20.92
C LYS A 69 16.67 1.59 -19.78
N SER A 70 17.54 2.59 -19.67
CA SER A 70 18.49 2.71 -18.56
C SER A 70 17.78 2.95 -17.23
N VAL A 71 16.74 3.80 -17.19
CA VAL A 71 15.94 4.02 -15.98
C VAL A 71 15.19 2.74 -15.59
N GLU A 72 14.54 2.07 -16.55
CA GLU A 72 13.86 0.80 -16.29
C GLU A 72 14.82 -0.28 -15.78
N GLN A 73 15.95 -0.46 -16.45
CA GLN A 73 16.97 -1.43 -16.05
C GLN A 73 17.54 -1.11 -14.67
N THR A 74 17.76 0.17 -14.35
CA THR A 74 18.26 0.58 -13.04
C THR A 74 17.20 0.38 -11.98
N MET A 75 15.96 0.81 -12.20
CA MET A 75 14.87 0.70 -11.21
C MET A 75 14.45 -0.76 -10.95
N LEU A 76 14.65 -1.66 -11.91
CA LEU A 76 14.39 -3.09 -11.78
C LEU A 76 15.64 -3.90 -11.39
N SER A 77 16.78 -3.25 -11.17
CA SER A 77 18.01 -3.93 -10.76
C SER A 77 18.00 -4.25 -9.26
N LYS A 78 18.87 -5.20 -8.87
CA LYS A 78 19.15 -5.46 -7.46
C LYS A 78 19.76 -4.24 -6.76
N ASP A 79 20.56 -3.45 -7.47
CA ASP A 79 21.19 -2.25 -6.93
C ASP A 79 20.13 -1.22 -6.51
N ALA A 80 19.03 -1.09 -7.27
CA ALA A 80 17.91 -0.25 -6.84
C ALA A 80 17.17 -0.83 -5.62
N GLU A 81 17.00 -2.15 -5.54
CA GLU A 81 16.42 -2.78 -4.35
C GLU A 81 17.26 -2.51 -3.09
N GLU A 82 18.60 -2.63 -3.19
CA GLU A 82 19.54 -2.31 -2.12
C GLU A 82 19.51 -0.81 -1.78
N PHE A 83 19.54 0.06 -2.79
CA PHE A 83 19.40 1.50 -2.59
C PHE A 83 18.11 1.85 -1.83
N TRP A 84 16.96 1.30 -2.23
CA TRP A 84 15.71 1.54 -1.51
C TRP A 84 15.76 1.00 -0.09
N LYS A 85 16.34 -0.19 0.15
CA LYS A 85 16.51 -0.72 1.52
C LYS A 85 17.37 0.19 2.39
N GLU A 86 18.41 0.81 1.86
CA GLU A 86 19.25 1.76 2.59
C GLU A 86 18.52 3.10 2.82
N VAL A 87 17.85 3.63 1.80
CA VAL A 87 17.12 4.89 1.88
C VAL A 87 15.93 4.80 2.85
N TYR A 88 15.23 3.67 2.89
CA TYR A 88 14.18 3.43 3.89
C TYR A 88 14.71 3.34 5.33
N GLN A 89 16.00 3.06 5.54
CA GLN A 89 16.60 3.10 6.87
C GLN A 89 16.87 4.54 7.34
N ASP A 90 16.91 5.54 6.44
CA ASP A 90 17.01 6.94 6.85
C ASP A 90 15.71 7.39 7.52
N PRO A 91 15.74 7.79 8.81
CA PRO A 91 14.55 8.23 9.52
C PRO A 91 13.86 9.43 8.87
N LYS A 92 14.59 10.36 8.26
CA LYS A 92 13.99 11.55 7.63
C LYS A 92 13.23 11.19 6.37
N PHE A 93 13.80 10.30 5.58
CA PHE A 93 13.14 9.78 4.39
C PHE A 93 11.90 8.99 4.78
N SER A 94 12.03 8.04 5.70
CA SER A 94 10.91 7.23 6.19
C SER A 94 9.79 8.06 6.83
N GLU A 95 10.12 9.10 7.60
CA GLU A 95 9.13 10.02 8.15
C GLU A 95 8.37 10.77 7.05
N THR A 96 9.09 11.31 6.06
CA THR A 96 8.49 12.05 4.94
C THR A 96 7.62 11.12 4.10
N MET A 97 8.11 9.91 3.81
CA MET A 97 7.39 8.91 3.04
C MET A 97 6.12 8.48 3.77
N ALA A 98 6.22 8.13 5.06
CA ALA A 98 5.08 7.75 5.87
C ALA A 98 4.04 8.88 5.93
N LYS A 99 4.46 10.14 6.17
CA LYS A 99 3.58 11.32 6.15
C LYS A 99 2.87 11.50 4.81
N SER A 100 3.56 11.24 3.70
CA SER A 100 2.96 11.36 2.35
C SER A 100 1.90 10.30 2.06
N MET A 101 1.98 9.15 2.75
CA MET A 101 1.12 7.99 2.55
C MET A 101 -0.02 7.87 3.56
N VAL A 102 -0.08 8.69 4.61
CA VAL A 102 -1.08 8.55 5.70
C VAL A 102 -2.51 8.46 5.17
N LYS A 103 -2.88 9.31 4.21
CA LYS A 103 -4.24 9.35 3.68
C LYS A 103 -4.60 8.05 2.94
N GLN A 104 -3.71 7.58 2.08
CA GLN A 104 -3.87 6.35 1.32
C GLN A 104 -3.87 5.14 2.26
N GLN A 105 -3.03 5.14 3.30
CA GLN A 105 -3.00 4.12 4.33
C GLN A 105 -4.31 4.07 5.13
N GLU A 106 -4.89 5.23 5.46
CA GLU A 106 -6.17 5.32 6.15
C GLU A 106 -7.32 4.79 5.29
N GLU A 107 -7.35 5.17 4.00
CA GLU A 107 -8.33 4.68 3.03
C GLU A 107 -8.20 3.16 2.85
N LEU A 108 -6.97 2.64 2.73
CA LEU A 108 -6.70 1.21 2.64
C LEU A 108 -7.15 0.47 3.91
N MET A 109 -6.81 0.96 5.09
CA MET A 109 -7.25 0.38 6.37
C MET A 109 -8.78 0.33 6.50
N LYS A 110 -9.46 1.42 6.11
CA LYS A 110 -10.94 1.48 6.10
C LYS A 110 -11.55 0.49 5.10
N ALA A 111 -10.88 0.25 3.98
CA ALA A 111 -11.30 -0.75 3.01
C ALA A 111 -11.06 -2.17 3.53
N LEU A 112 -9.88 -2.44 4.09
CA LEU A 112 -9.51 -3.75 4.67
C LEU A 112 -10.45 -4.16 5.79
N ILE A 113 -10.85 -3.26 6.70
CA ILE A 113 -11.82 -3.60 7.76
C ILE A 113 -13.19 -4.02 7.22
N LYS A 114 -13.52 -3.68 5.98
CA LYS A 114 -14.75 -4.11 5.31
C LYS A 114 -14.55 -5.37 4.47
N ASP A 115 -13.30 -5.80 4.30
CA ASP A 115 -12.94 -6.96 3.51
C ASP A 115 -13.17 -8.26 4.31
N PRO A 116 -13.90 -9.25 3.78
CA PRO A 116 -14.19 -10.49 4.49
C PRO A 116 -12.95 -11.32 4.84
N GLU A 117 -11.89 -11.32 4.01
CA GLU A 117 -10.68 -12.09 4.29
C GLU A 117 -9.90 -11.45 5.44
N TYR A 118 -9.72 -10.13 5.40
CA TYR A 118 -9.09 -9.40 6.50
C TYR A 118 -9.87 -9.53 7.82
N LEU A 119 -11.21 -9.53 7.76
CA LEU A 119 -12.06 -9.77 8.92
C LEU A 119 -11.88 -11.17 9.51
N LYS A 120 -11.66 -12.19 8.68
CA LYS A 120 -11.39 -13.56 9.13
C LYS A 120 -10.03 -13.67 9.83
N ASP A 121 -9.03 -12.95 9.34
CA ASP A 121 -7.72 -12.85 9.99
C ASP A 121 -7.83 -12.11 11.34
N LEU A 122 -8.65 -11.05 11.40
CA LEU A 122 -8.98 -10.36 12.65
C LEU A 122 -9.70 -11.28 13.64
N GLU A 123 -10.65 -12.09 13.20
CA GLU A 123 -11.33 -13.07 14.06
C GLU A 123 -10.33 -14.06 14.65
N SER A 124 -9.39 -14.55 13.83
CA SER A 124 -8.32 -15.45 14.27
C SER A 124 -7.41 -14.76 15.29
N PHE A 125 -7.09 -13.48 15.08
CA PHE A 125 -6.35 -12.65 16.03
C PHE A 125 -7.09 -12.51 17.37
N PHE A 126 -8.39 -12.21 17.36
CA PHE A 126 -9.20 -12.11 18.59
C PHE A 126 -9.41 -13.46 19.29
N ALA A 127 -9.40 -14.57 18.53
CA ALA A 127 -9.48 -15.92 19.07
C ALA A 127 -8.15 -16.42 19.66
N SER A 128 -7.06 -15.67 19.51
CA SER A 128 -5.75 -15.99 20.09
C SER A 128 -5.81 -16.11 21.62
N ALA A 129 -4.88 -16.89 22.18
CA ALA A 129 -4.81 -17.12 23.63
C ALA A 129 -4.60 -15.82 24.43
N ASP A 130 -3.80 -14.90 23.89
CA ASP A 130 -3.52 -13.61 24.53
C ASP A 130 -4.76 -12.73 24.58
N MET A 131 -5.54 -12.65 23.49
CA MET A 131 -6.80 -11.91 23.49
C MET A 131 -7.87 -12.54 24.36
N LYS A 132 -7.95 -13.88 24.41
CA LYS A 132 -8.82 -14.56 25.36
C LYS A 132 -8.44 -14.26 26.82
N LYS A 133 -7.15 -14.13 27.12
CA LYS A 133 -6.68 -13.79 28.47
C LYS A 133 -7.06 -12.36 28.86
N GLU A 134 -6.86 -11.39 27.97
CA GLU A 134 -7.28 -10.01 28.22
C GLU A 134 -8.80 -9.89 28.32
N LEU A 135 -9.55 -10.57 27.44
CA LEU A 135 -11.00 -10.64 27.53
C LEU A 135 -11.46 -11.28 28.85
N GLY A 136 -10.78 -12.32 29.31
CA GLY A 136 -11.03 -12.95 30.61
C GLY A 136 -10.84 -11.99 31.78
N LYS A 137 -9.81 -11.14 31.76
CA LYS A 137 -9.62 -10.10 32.78
C LYS A 137 -10.74 -9.07 32.76
N ILE A 138 -11.19 -8.66 31.57
CA ILE A 138 -12.31 -7.73 31.40
C ILE A 138 -13.60 -8.34 31.96
N LEU A 139 -13.91 -9.59 31.61
CA LEU A 139 -15.08 -10.30 32.14
C LEU A 139 -15.05 -10.47 33.67
N GLN A 140 -13.86 -10.57 34.25
CA GLN A 140 -13.67 -10.64 35.69
C GLN A 140 -13.60 -9.27 36.39
N SER A 141 -13.69 -8.17 35.64
CA SER A 141 -13.67 -6.82 36.20
C SER A 141 -14.84 -6.58 37.15
N ALA A 142 -14.66 -5.70 38.12
CA ALA A 142 -15.68 -5.40 39.11
C ALA A 142 -16.98 -4.86 38.49
N ASP A 143 -16.89 -4.11 37.39
CA ASP A 143 -18.04 -3.54 36.71
C ASP A 143 -18.90 -4.62 36.03
N LEU A 144 -18.26 -5.54 35.29
CA LEU A 144 -18.96 -6.67 34.67
C LEU A 144 -19.50 -7.67 35.70
N ARG A 145 -18.80 -7.85 36.84
CA ARG A 145 -19.32 -8.68 37.94
C ARG A 145 -20.61 -8.10 38.54
N LYS A 146 -20.71 -6.78 38.73
CA LYS A 146 -21.93 -6.15 39.23
C LYS A 146 -23.11 -6.34 38.28
N GLU A 147 -22.90 -6.17 36.98
CA GLU A 147 -23.96 -6.44 36.01
C GLU A 147 -24.29 -7.93 35.93
N MET A 148 -23.31 -8.81 36.07
CA MET A 148 -23.56 -10.24 36.17
C MET A 148 -24.38 -10.59 37.42
N GLU A 149 -24.07 -9.99 38.58
CA GLU A 149 -24.84 -10.15 39.82
C GLU A 149 -26.30 -9.71 39.61
N LYS A 150 -26.52 -8.57 38.95
CA LYS A 150 -27.85 -8.08 38.63
C LYS A 150 -28.61 -9.02 37.68
N VAL A 151 -27.96 -9.50 36.61
CA VAL A 151 -28.56 -10.47 35.68
C VAL A 151 -28.89 -11.77 36.41
N VAL A 152 -28.03 -12.24 37.31
CA VAL A 152 -28.28 -13.44 38.13
C VAL A 152 -29.46 -13.21 39.07
N GLU A 153 -29.54 -12.05 39.71
CA GLU A 153 -30.66 -11.67 40.57
C GLU A 153 -31.98 -11.65 39.80
N GLU A 154 -32.04 -10.98 38.64
CA GLU A 154 -33.20 -10.95 37.75
C GLU A 154 -33.57 -12.35 37.24
N THR A 155 -32.57 -13.19 36.96
CA THR A 155 -32.75 -14.56 36.51
C THR A 155 -33.36 -15.43 37.62
N ILE A 156 -32.89 -15.32 38.86
CA ILE A 156 -33.45 -16.06 40.01
C ILE A 156 -34.88 -15.60 40.30
N GLN A 157 -35.15 -14.30 40.18
CA GLN A 157 -36.48 -13.71 40.36
C GLN A 157 -37.44 -14.00 39.20
N SER A 158 -36.97 -14.61 38.10
CA SER A 158 -37.82 -15.01 36.99
C SER A 158 -38.82 -16.08 37.44
N PRO A 159 -40.13 -15.91 37.17
CA PRO A 159 -41.17 -16.89 37.56
C PRO A 159 -40.90 -18.32 37.06
N LEU A 160 -40.26 -18.45 35.90
CA LEU A 160 -39.87 -19.75 35.32
C LEU A 160 -38.79 -20.47 36.10
N LEU A 161 -37.88 -19.73 36.75
CA LEU A 161 -36.81 -20.30 37.54
C LEU A 161 -37.21 -20.38 39.00
N GLN A 162 -37.95 -19.42 39.53
CA GLN A 162 -38.47 -19.45 40.89
C GLN A 162 -39.27 -20.73 41.17
N THR A 163 -40.10 -21.17 40.21
CA THR A 163 -40.83 -22.45 40.29
C THR A 163 -39.92 -23.69 40.25
N LYS A 164 -38.81 -23.65 39.49
CA LYS A 164 -37.80 -24.72 39.50
C LYS A 164 -36.99 -24.73 40.79
N TRP A 165 -36.64 -23.58 41.32
CA TRP A 165 -35.96 -23.41 42.60
C TRP A 165 -36.84 -23.90 43.75
N GLN A 166 -38.13 -23.55 43.76
CA GLN A 166 -39.09 -24.07 44.74
C GLN A 166 -39.18 -25.60 44.69
N LYS A 167 -39.30 -26.20 43.49
CA LYS A 167 -39.30 -27.66 43.33
C LYS A 167 -37.99 -28.31 43.80
N LEU A 168 -36.84 -27.73 43.48
CA LEU A 168 -35.53 -28.23 43.94
C LEU A 168 -35.38 -28.14 45.46
N VAL A 169 -35.86 -27.07 46.08
CA VAL A 169 -35.87 -26.89 47.53
C VAL A 169 -36.83 -27.86 48.21
N GLU A 170 -38.00 -28.11 47.61
CA GLU A 170 -38.95 -29.14 48.07
C GLU A 170 -38.39 -30.55 47.93
N GLU A 171 -37.67 -30.88 46.84
CA GLU A 171 -36.98 -32.15 46.64
C GLU A 171 -35.80 -32.34 47.62
N ALA A 172 -34.99 -31.30 47.83
CA ALA A 172 -33.87 -31.33 48.78
C ALA A 172 -34.36 -31.41 50.25
N GLY A 173 -35.45 -30.70 50.57
CA GLY A 173 -36.10 -30.73 51.88
C GLY A 173 -36.83 -32.05 52.15
N SER A 174 -37.48 -32.62 51.14
CA SER A 174 -38.12 -33.94 51.23
C SER A 174 -37.11 -35.09 51.27
N GLY A 175 -35.89 -34.88 50.77
CA GLY A 175 -34.75 -35.80 50.90
C GLY A 175 -34.13 -35.88 52.31
N SER A 176 -34.41 -34.90 53.19
CA SER A 176 -33.81 -34.86 54.55
C SER A 176 -34.73 -35.35 55.68
N GLN A 177 -35.94 -35.84 55.38
CA GLN A 177 -36.86 -36.33 56.42
C GLN A 177 -37.09 -37.86 56.39
N LYS A 178 -36.24 -38.63 55.69
CA LYS A 178 -36.39 -40.09 55.62
C LYS A 178 -35.09 -40.87 55.80
N SER A 179 -34.37 -40.61 56.89
CA SER A 179 -33.46 -41.56 57.57
C SER A 179 -32.98 -40.88 58.86
N GLY A 180 -33.20 -41.32 60.09
CA GLY A 180 -33.77 -42.52 60.68
C GLY A 180 -33.39 -42.43 62.16
N GLY A 181 -34.39 -42.46 63.06
CA GLY A 181 -34.14 -42.45 64.50
C GLY A 181 -33.72 -43.83 65.03
N GLY A 182 -32.85 -43.83 66.04
CA GLY A 182 -32.73 -44.88 67.06
C GLY A 182 -31.77 -46.04 66.76
N GLY A 183 -30.65 -46.09 67.50
CA GLY A 183 -29.75 -47.26 67.52
C GLY A 183 -28.51 -47.05 68.38
N SER A 184 -28.63 -47.27 69.68
CA SER A 184 -27.54 -47.39 70.65
C SER A 184 -26.69 -48.64 70.39
N SER A 185 -25.36 -48.50 70.23
CA SER A 185 -24.36 -49.44 70.78
C SER A 185 -22.92 -48.99 70.50
N GLY A 186 -22.10 -48.92 71.56
CA GLY A 186 -20.73 -49.46 71.53
C GLY A 186 -19.58 -48.55 71.07
N GLY A 187 -18.95 -47.87 72.03
CA GLY A 187 -17.59 -48.24 72.47
C GLY A 187 -16.36 -47.81 71.65
N SER A 188 -15.53 -47.02 72.34
CA SER A 188 -14.06 -47.11 72.41
C SER A 188 -13.23 -46.22 71.49
N ASP A 189 -12.65 -45.20 72.13
CA ASP A 189 -11.21 -44.94 72.29
C ASP A 189 -10.27 -45.10 71.08
N THR A 190 -9.62 -43.98 70.73
CA THR A 190 -8.15 -43.79 70.58
C THR A 190 -7.97 -42.49 69.78
N SER A 191 -7.80 -41.35 70.47
CA SER A 191 -6.51 -40.72 70.79
C SER A 191 -5.70 -40.24 69.58
N LYS A 192 -5.44 -38.91 69.61
CA LYS A 192 -4.16 -38.21 69.31
C LYS A 192 -3.57 -38.37 67.89
N GLU A 193 -2.88 -37.43 67.26
CA GLU A 193 -2.27 -36.11 67.52
C GLU A 193 -1.15 -36.05 66.45
N GLY A 194 -0.74 -34.86 66.00
CA GLY A 194 0.37 -34.66 65.06
C GLY A 194 -0.12 -34.22 63.68
N GLN A 195 -0.12 -32.94 63.30
CA GLN A 195 0.99 -31.97 63.24
C GLN A 195 2.10 -32.37 62.25
N GLU A 196 2.53 -31.34 61.53
CA GLU A 196 3.65 -31.19 60.58
C GLU A 196 3.32 -31.35 59.09
N ASP A 197 3.30 -30.26 58.33
CA ASP A 197 4.44 -29.40 57.89
C ASP A 197 5.11 -29.98 56.65
N SER A 198 5.02 -29.23 55.55
CA SER A 198 6.13 -28.90 54.64
C SER A 198 5.64 -28.66 53.21
N LYS A 199 5.54 -27.37 52.88
CA LYS A 199 6.39 -26.73 51.89
C LYS A 199 6.84 -27.63 50.71
N LYS A 200 6.23 -27.40 49.55
CA LYS A 200 6.98 -27.28 48.30
C LYS A 200 6.30 -26.29 47.38
#